data_AF-A0A6V7L5Y9-F1
#
_entry.id   AF-A0A6V7L5Y9-F1
#
_cell.length_a   1.000
_cell.length_b   1.000
_cell.length_c   1.000
_cell.angle_alpha   90.00
_cell.angle_beta   90.00
_cell.angle_gamma   90.00
#
_symmetry.space_group_name_H-M   'P 1'
#
loop_
_entity.id
_entity.type
_entity.pdbx_description
1 polymer ?
#
loop_
_entity_poly.entity_id
_entity_poly.type
_entity_poly.pdbx_seq_one_letter_code
_entity_poly.pdbx_strand_id
1 'polypeptide(L)' 'NYPGKRKQTDADGIEHGVVGSVSLLQNSTLSGQPISSLDWCPDKQGLAVSTAFDQCIRVIITTKLNLY' A
#
# COMPACT_ATOMS: atom_id res chain seq x y z
N ASN A 1 0.68 3.68 9.78
CA ASN A 1 1.15 3.56 11.17
C ASN A 1 2.68 3.60 11.14
N TYR A 2 3.31 4.56 11.82
CA TYR A 2 4.78 4.68 11.83
C TYR A 2 5.34 3.94 13.05
N PRO A 3 6.36 3.08 12.91
CA PRO A 3 6.78 2.23 14.01
C PRO A 3 7.47 3.04 15.12
N GLY A 4 7.18 2.71 16.37
CA GLY A 4 7.79 3.36 17.54
C GLY A 4 9.30 3.10 17.68
N LYS A 5 9.82 2.03 17.07
CA LYS A 5 11.26 1.74 16.95
C LYS A 5 11.53 1.18 15.55
N ARG A 6 12.66 1.59 14.94
CA ARG A 6 13.06 1.14 13.59
C ARG A 6 14.05 -0.02 13.62
N LYS A 7 14.67 -0.28 14.77
CA LYS A 7 15.67 -1.34 14.98
C LYS A 7 15.37 -2.14 16.24
N GLN A 8 15.68 -3.43 16.19
CA GLN A 8 15.66 -4.37 17.31
C GLN A 8 16.95 -5.18 17.29
N THR A 9 17.57 -5.38 18.45
CA THR A 9 18.74 -6.24 18.60
C THR A 9 18.26 -7.68 18.81
N ASP A 10 18.74 -8.61 17.99
CA ASP A 10 18.43 -10.03 18.12
C ASP A 10 19.24 -10.67 19.27
N ALA A 11 18.95 -11.93 19.61
CA ALA A 11 19.63 -12.69 20.67
C ALA A 11 21.15 -12.79 20.46
N ASP A 12 21.61 -12.73 19.21
CA ASP A 12 23.01 -12.75 18.82
C ASP A 12 23.68 -11.36 18.82
N GLY A 13 22.97 -10.31 19.26
CA GLY A 13 23.51 -8.94 19.35
C GLY A 13 23.49 -8.16 18.03
N ILE A 14 22.90 -8.71 16.98
CA ILE A 14 22.83 -8.09 15.63
C ILE A 14 21.62 -7.15 15.55
N GLU A 15 21.80 -5.95 15.01
CA GLU A 15 20.69 -5.01 14.76
C GLU A 15 19.89 -5.39 13.51
N HIS A 16 18.59 -5.60 13.67
CA HIS A 16 17.65 -5.84 12.58
C HIS A 16 16.55 -4.78 12.54
N GLY A 17 15.99 -4.54 11.36
CA GLY A 17 14.83 -3.67 11.20
C GLY A 17 13.59 -4.26 11.87
N VAL A 18 12.79 -3.43 12.53
CA VAL A 18 11.49 -3.88 13.07
C VAL A 18 10.57 -4.18 11.89
N VAL A 19 10.11 -5.43 11.79
CA VAL A 19 9.18 -5.87 10.74
C VAL A 19 7.82 -5.18 10.96
N GLY A 20 7.34 -4.49 9.93
CA GLY A 20 6.00 -3.90 9.94
C GLY A 20 4.90 -4.96 9.78
N SER A 21 3.67 -4.61 10.15
CA SER A 21 2.49 -5.40 9.84
C SER A 21 1.79 -4.85 8.59
N VAL A 22 1.19 -5.76 7.80
CA VAL A 22 0.34 -5.40 6.66
C VAL A 22 -1.05 -5.98 6.91
N SER A 23 -2.07 -5.15 6.77
CA SER A 23 -3.48 -5.55 6.80
C SER A 23 -4.11 -5.31 5.43
N LEU A 24 -4.92 -6.27 4.97
CA LEU A 24 -5.67 -6.10 3.74
C LEU A 24 -6.81 -5.10 3.97
N LEU A 25 -6.72 -3.93 3.34
CA LEU A 25 -7.75 -2.90 3.46
C LEU A 25 -8.96 -3.19 2.58
N GLN A 26 -8.74 -3.61 1.33
CA GLN A 26 -9.77 -3.82 0.31
C GLN A 26 -9.35 -4.90 -0.68
N ASN A 27 -10.35 -5.59 -1.26
CA ASN A 27 -10.17 -6.52 -2.38
C ASN A 27 -11.22 -6.23 -3.45
N SER A 28 -10.79 -5.71 -4.60
CA SER A 28 -11.67 -5.35 -5.71
C SER A 28 -10.94 -5.50 -7.04
N THR A 29 -11.65 -5.97 -8.07
CA THR A 29 -11.10 -6.12 -9.42
C THR A 29 -11.12 -4.78 -10.15
N LEU A 30 -9.94 -4.22 -10.40
CA LEU A 30 -9.79 -2.93 -11.09
C LEU A 30 -9.78 -3.06 -12.63
N SER A 31 -9.21 -4.15 -13.15
CA SER A 31 -9.12 -4.44 -14.59
C SER A 31 -9.19 -5.95 -14.84
N GLY A 32 -9.66 -6.34 -16.02
CA GLY A 32 -9.55 -7.71 -16.53
C GLY A 32 -8.17 -8.04 -17.12
N GLN A 33 -7.31 -7.04 -17.27
CA GLN A 33 -5.91 -7.17 -17.68
C GLN A 33 -4.97 -6.80 -16.53
N PRO A 34 -3.70 -7.23 -16.56
CA PRO A 34 -2.75 -6.89 -15.50
C PRO A 34 -2.55 -5.38 -15.36
N ILE A 35 -2.46 -4.93 -14.10
CA ILE A 35 -2.09 -3.56 -13.74
C ILE A 35 -0.59 -3.38 -14.00
N SER A 36 -0.22 -2.37 -14.78
CA SER A 36 1.18 -2.05 -15.12
C SER A 36 1.80 -0.99 -14.20
N SER A 37 0.99 -0.13 -13.59
CA SER A 37 1.44 0.82 -12.57
C SER A 37 0.31 1.22 -11.62
N LEU A 38 0.68 1.63 -10.40
CA LEU A 38 -0.19 2.21 -9.39
C LEU A 38 0.57 3.33 -8.68
N ASP A 39 -0.04 4.51 -8.60
CA ASP A 39 0.51 5.67 -7.90
C ASP A 39 -0.51 6.31 -6.97
N TRP A 40 -0.13 6.58 -5.72
CA TRP A 40 -0.98 7.18 -4.71
C TRP A 40 -0.75 8.69 -4.66
N CYS A 41 -1.83 9.46 -4.52
CA CYS A 41 -1.71 10.90 -4.32
C CYS A 41 -1.08 11.17 -2.94
N PRO A 42 0.05 11.90 -2.88
CA PRO A 42 0.71 12.20 -1.61
C PRO A 42 -0.11 13.15 -0.73
N ASP A 43 -0.89 14.04 -1.35
CA ASP A 43 -1.66 15.07 -0.64
C ASP A 43 -3.07 14.61 -0.26
N LYS A 44 -3.59 13.55 -0.91
CA LYS A 44 -4.98 13.09 -0.73
C LYS A 44 -5.02 11.59 -0.49
N GLN A 45 -5.11 11.23 0.80
CA GLN A 45 -5.27 9.86 1.22
C GLN A 45 -6.50 9.21 0.55
N GLY A 46 -6.29 8.04 -0.03
CA GLY A 46 -7.34 7.29 -0.73
C GLY A 46 -7.52 7.64 -2.20
N LEU A 47 -6.83 8.64 -2.74
CA LEU A 47 -6.82 8.92 -4.17
C LEU A 47 -5.60 8.27 -4.83
N ALA A 48 -5.80 7.55 -5.93
CA ALA A 48 -4.73 6.95 -6.72
C ALA A 48 -5.04 6.95 -8.22
N VAL A 49 -4.02 6.69 -9.02
CA VAL A 49 -4.12 6.42 -10.46
C VAL A 49 -3.45 5.09 -10.77
N SER A 50 -4.03 4.32 -11.70
CA SER A 50 -3.43 3.08 -12.21
C SER A 50 -3.57 2.96 -13.72
N THR A 51 -2.59 2.34 -14.38
CA THR A 51 -2.68 1.91 -15.77
C THR A 51 -2.74 0.38 -15.87
N ALA A 52 -3.37 -0.12 -16.92
CA ALA A 52 -3.41 -1.55 -17.22
C ALA A 52 -3.24 -1.81 -18.72
N PHE A 53 -2.94 -3.06 -19.08
CA PHE A 53 -2.74 -3.45 -20.48
C PHE A 53 -4.02 -3.54 -21.32
N ASP A 54 -5.17 -3.17 -20.75
CA ASP A 54 -6.41 -2.94 -21.49
C ASP A 54 -6.50 -1.53 -22.10
N GLN A 55 -5.37 -0.80 -22.13
CA GLN A 55 -5.26 0.55 -22.71
C GLN A 55 -6.09 1.60 -21.97
N CYS A 56 -6.37 1.38 -20.67
CA CYS A 56 -7.12 2.33 -19.84
C CYS A 56 -6.30 2.87 -18.65
N ILE A 57 -6.47 4.17 -18.41
CA ILE A 57 -6.09 4.85 -17.15
C ILE A 57 -7.30 4.86 -16.24
N ARG A 58 -7.09 4.59 -14.94
CA ARG A 58 -8.16 4.59 -13.93
C ARG A 58 -7.80 5.52 -12.79
N VAL A 59 -8.75 6.36 -12.40
CA VAL A 59 -8.70 7.12 -11.15
C VAL A 59 -9.42 6.29 -10.08
N ILE A 60 -8.74 6.04 -8.98
CA ILE A 60 -9.20 5.19 -7.88
C ILE A 60 -9.50 6.08 -6.68
N ILE A 61 -10.70 5.92 -6.10
CA ILE A 61 -11.07 6.54 -4.83
C ILE A 61 -11.35 5.42 -3.83
N THR A 62 -10.44 5.25 -2.89
CA THR A 62 -10.58 4.31 -1.77
C THR A 62 -11.22 5.02 -0.60
N THR A 63 -12.35 4.50 -0.12
CA THR A 63 -13.09 5.03 1.03
C THR A 63 -12.96 4.11 2.23
N LYS A 64 -13.46 4.54 3.40
CA LYS A 64 -13.46 3.76 4.65
C LYS A 64 -12.06 3.35 5.15
N LEU A 65 -11.04 4.13 4.80
CA LEU A 65 -9.65 3.94 5.25
C LEU A 65 -9.46 4.14 6.75
N ASN A 66 -10.46 4.67 7.46
CA ASN A 66 -10.46 4.88 8.90
C ASN A 66 -10.98 3.68 9.70
N LEU A 67 -11.51 2.65 9.04
CA LEU A 67 -12.06 1.46 9.70
C LEU A 67 -11.01 0.38 10.04
N TYR A 68 -9.75 0.60 9.62
CA TYR A 68 -8.63 -0.33 9.73
C TYR A 68 -7.32 0.44 9.97
#